data_AF-A0A518V4D1-F1
#
_entry.id   AF-A0A518V4D1-F1
#
_cell.length_a   1.000
_cell.length_b   1.000
_cell.length_c   1.000
_cell.angle_alpha   90.00
_cell.angle_beta   90.00
_cell.angle_gamma   90.00
#
_symmetry.space_group_name_H-M   'P 1'
#
loop_
_entity.id
_entity.type
_entity.pdbx_description
1 polymer ?
#
loop_
_entity_poly.entity_id
_entity_poly.type
_entity_poly.pdbx_seq_one_letter_code
_entity_poly.pdbx_strand_id
1 'polypeptide(L)'
;MLFERDKVSSYIVKEKLALYERELATLKKTKETVTYELSKPTIREVSVDQIQNILTNFSQVLFNVSPERQKDLLHSIINRITIKFSNNIKERCIENIELFFDTSLPINLVPIYGMVPPD
;
A
#
# COMPACT_ATOMS: atom_id res chain seq x y z
N MET A 1 34.13 3.41 -58.68
CA MET A 1 32.81 3.00 -58.17
C MET A 1 32.99 2.61 -56.71
N LEU A 2 32.65 3.50 -55.78
CA LEU A 2 32.56 3.17 -54.35
C LEU A 2 31.31 2.34 -54.16
N PHE A 3 31.42 1.06 -53.80
CA PHE A 3 30.50 0.27 -52.96
C PHE A 3 31.04 -1.17 -52.95
N GLU A 4 32.19 -1.39 -52.31
CA GLU A 4 32.51 -2.73 -51.82
C GLU A 4 31.46 -3.06 -50.76
N ARG A 5 30.49 -3.92 -51.13
CA ARG A 5 29.57 -4.52 -50.18
C ARG A 5 30.39 -5.48 -49.34
N ASP A 6 30.86 -5.02 -48.18
CA ASP A 6 31.37 -5.88 -47.11
C ASP A 6 30.30 -6.94 -46.82
N LYS A 7 30.54 -8.15 -47.32
CA LYS A 7 29.70 -9.31 -47.08
C LYS A 7 29.89 -9.68 -45.62
N VAL A 8 29.03 -9.12 -44.75
CA VAL A 8 28.90 -9.57 -43.37
C VAL A 8 28.75 -11.09 -43.40
N SER A 9 29.71 -11.78 -42.78
CA SER A 9 29.76 -13.24 -42.79
C SER A 9 28.44 -13.81 -42.26
N SER A 10 27.84 -14.74 -43.01
CA SER A 10 26.60 -15.42 -42.61
C SER A 10 26.70 -16.05 -41.20
N TYR A 11 27.91 -16.40 -40.78
CA TYR A 11 28.22 -16.87 -39.44
C TYR A 11 27.92 -15.81 -38.37
N ILE A 12 28.38 -14.57 -38.57
CA ILE A 12 28.15 -13.44 -37.65
C ILE A 12 26.66 -13.15 -37.51
N VAL A 13 25.91 -13.25 -38.63
CA VAL A 13 24.46 -13.06 -38.62
C VAL A 13 23.76 -14.16 -37.81
N LYS A 14 24.12 -15.43 -38.02
CA LYS A 14 23.55 -16.56 -37.28
C LYS A 14 23.84 -16.49 -35.78
N GLU A 15 25.06 -16.11 -35.40
CA GLU A 15 25.47 -15.98 -34.01
C GLU A 15 24.70 -14.86 -33.29
N LYS A 16 24.56 -13.69 -33.93
CA LYS A 16 23.73 -12.59 -33.39
C LYS A 16 22.26 -12.99 -33.29
N LEU A 17 21.74 -13.74 -34.25
CA LEU A 17 20.35 -14.18 -34.26
C LEU A 17 20.08 -15.15 -33.10
N ALA A 18 20.98 -16.11 -32.87
CA ALA A 18 20.90 -17.01 -31.72
C ALA A 18 21.02 -16.27 -30.37
N LEU A 19 21.84 -15.22 -30.30
CA LEU A 19 21.94 -14.37 -29.11
C LEU A 19 20.61 -13.64 -28.84
N TYR A 20 20.02 -13.01 -29.84
CA TYR A 20 18.74 -12.32 -29.70
C TYR A 20 17.58 -13.26 -29.40
N GLU A 21 17.59 -14.50 -29.90
CA GLU A 21 16.59 -15.51 -29.54
C GLU A 21 16.65 -15.89 -28.06
N ARG A 22 17.87 -16.04 -27.49
CA ARG A 22 18.04 -16.30 -26.06
C ARG A 22 17.62 -15.11 -25.21
N GLU A 23 17.94 -13.90 -25.65
CA GLU A 23 17.56 -12.68 -24.97
C GLU A 23 16.04 -12.51 -24.96
N LEU A 24 15.38 -12.76 -26.10
CA LEU A 24 13.92 -12.76 -26.21
C LEU A 24 13.27 -13.80 -25.28
N ALA A 25 13.81 -15.02 -25.22
CA ALA A 25 13.31 -16.06 -24.33
C ALA A 25 13.43 -15.65 -22.85
N THR A 26 14.55 -15.02 -22.48
CA THR A 26 14.78 -14.50 -21.14
C THR A 26 13.80 -13.38 -20.81
N LEU A 27 13.61 -12.42 -21.72
CA LEU A 27 12.66 -11.31 -21.55
C LEU A 27 11.22 -11.80 -21.40
N LYS A 28 10.80 -12.79 -22.18
CA LYS A 28 9.47 -13.39 -22.07
C LYS A 28 9.25 -14.00 -20.68
N LYS A 29 10.21 -14.78 -20.19
CA LYS A 29 10.15 -15.38 -18.85
C LYS A 29 10.10 -14.33 -17.74
N THR A 30 10.89 -13.26 -17.86
CA THR A 30 10.87 -12.14 -16.91
C THR A 30 9.52 -11.43 -16.95
N LYS A 31 8.96 -11.18 -18.13
CA LYS A 31 7.62 -10.59 -18.28
C LYS A 31 6.55 -11.45 -17.61
N GLU A 32 6.56 -12.75 -17.84
CA GLU A 32 5.62 -13.70 -17.20
C GLU A 32 5.74 -13.66 -15.68
N THR A 33 6.96 -13.68 -15.15
CA THR A 33 7.22 -13.62 -13.70
C THR A 33 6.72 -12.32 -13.10
N VAL A 34 7.03 -11.17 -13.71
CA VAL A 34 6.58 -9.86 -13.23
C VAL A 34 5.06 -9.74 -13.32
N THR A 35 4.45 -10.24 -14.40
CA THR A 35 2.99 -10.24 -14.56
C THR A 35 2.33 -11.10 -13.48
N TYR A 36 2.91 -12.25 -13.17
CA TYR A 36 2.45 -13.10 -12.07
C TYR A 36 2.56 -12.41 -10.71
N GLU A 37 3.70 -11.80 -10.39
CA GLU A 37 3.87 -11.06 -9.13
C GLU A 37 2.92 -9.86 -9.02
N LEU A 38 2.69 -9.13 -10.12
CA LEU A 38 1.71 -8.04 -10.17
C LEU A 38 0.26 -8.51 -10.09
N SER A 39 -0.02 -9.75 -10.50
CA SER A 39 -1.36 -10.35 -10.38
C SER A 39 -1.67 -10.81 -8.95
N LYS A 40 -0.66 -10.89 -8.08
CA LYS A 40 -0.91 -11.15 -6.66
C LYS A 40 -1.62 -9.93 -6.07
N PRO A 41 -2.69 -10.12 -5.29
CA PRO A 41 -3.37 -9.00 -4.65
C PRO A 41 -2.40 -8.28 -3.70
N THR A 42 -2.01 -7.06 -4.08
CA THR A 42 -1.15 -6.16 -3.28
C THR A 42 -1.85 -5.73 -1.99
N ILE A 43 -3.18 -5.79 -1.97
CA ILE A 43 -4.00 -5.45 -0.82
C ILE A 43 -4.15 -6.73 0.02
N ARG A 44 -3.39 -6.81 1.12
CA ARG A 44 -3.71 -7.74 2.19
C ARG A 44 -5.05 -7.31 2.75
N GLU A 45 -6.11 -8.07 2.44
CA GLU A 45 -7.41 -7.84 3.04
C GLU A 45 -7.26 -7.89 4.56
N VAL A 46 -7.66 -6.81 5.22
CA VAL A 46 -7.64 -6.75 6.68
C VAL A 46 -8.70 -7.70 7.18
N SER A 47 -8.30 -8.69 7.98
CA SER A 47 -9.28 -9.60 8.58
C SER A 47 -10.20 -8.83 9.53
N VAL A 48 -11.45 -9.26 9.61
CA VAL A 48 -12.44 -8.67 10.52
C VAL A 48 -11.94 -8.71 11.97
N ASP A 49 -11.27 -9.80 12.36
CA ASP A 49 -10.70 -9.97 13.71
C ASP A 49 -9.62 -8.92 14.02
N GLN A 50 -8.79 -8.57 13.04
CA GLN A 50 -7.78 -7.50 13.19
C GLN A 50 -8.43 -6.14 13.39
N ILE A 51 -9.45 -5.82 12.59
CA ILE A 51 -10.22 -4.57 12.74
C ILE A 51 -10.85 -4.52 14.14
N GLN A 52 -11.47 -5.62 14.57
CA GLN A 52 -12.14 -5.69 15.87
C GLN A 52 -11.15 -5.53 17.03
N ASN A 53 -9.97 -6.14 16.95
CA ASN A 53 -8.92 -5.98 17.96
C ASN A 53 -8.41 -4.53 18.02
N ILE A 54 -8.17 -3.90 16.87
CA ILE A 54 -7.72 -2.50 16.82
C ILE A 54 -8.77 -1.58 17.44
N LEU A 55 -10.05 -1.73 17.06
CA LEU A 55 -11.14 -0.92 17.58
C LEU A 55 -11.36 -1.13 19.09
N THR A 56 -11.22 -2.37 19.56
CA THR A 56 -11.34 -2.70 20.98
C THR A 56 -10.23 -2.04 21.80
N ASN A 57 -8.98 -2.18 21.36
CA ASN A 57 -7.82 -1.56 22.01
C ASN A 57 -7.92 -0.03 21.96
N PHE A 58 -8.32 0.53 20.81
CA PHE A 58 -8.53 1.96 20.64
C PHE A 58 -9.57 2.51 21.61
N SER A 59 -10.71 1.81 21.76
CA SER A 59 -11.75 2.20 22.71
C SER A 59 -11.26 2.22 24.16
N GLN A 60 -10.48 1.21 24.56
CA GLN A 60 -9.90 1.17 25.90
C GLN A 60 -8.93 2.33 26.15
N VAL A 61 -8.11 2.69 25.16
CA VAL A 61 -7.19 3.83 25.29
C VAL A 61 -7.96 5.15 25.33
N LEU A 62 -8.93 5.34 24.44
CA LEU A 62 -9.69 6.59 24.29
C LEU A 62 -10.35 7.03 25.61
N PHE A 63 -10.97 6.10 26.34
CA PHE A 63 -11.64 6.44 27.61
C PHE A 63 -10.69 6.68 28.78
N ASN A 64 -9.42 6.28 28.64
CA ASN A 64 -8.40 6.42 29.68
C ASN A 64 -7.48 7.64 29.47
N VAL A 65 -7.54 8.31 28.32
CA VAL A 65 -6.77 9.55 28.07
C VAL A 65 -7.58 10.81 28.37
N SER A 66 -6.89 11.90 28.69
CA SER A 66 -7.51 13.19 28.95
C SER A 66 -8.26 13.71 27.72
N PRO A 67 -9.32 14.53 27.89
CA PRO A 67 -10.14 15.03 26.80
C PRO A 67 -9.36 15.72 25.67
N GLU A 68 -8.26 16.39 26.00
CA GLU A 68 -7.39 17.05 25.04
C GLU A 68 -6.71 16.05 24.11
N ARG A 69 -6.24 14.92 24.66
CA ARG A 69 -5.57 13.85 23.91
C ARG A 69 -6.55 12.93 23.19
N GLN A 70 -7.80 12.85 23.65
CA GLN A 70 -8.85 12.07 22.96
C GLN A 70 -9.04 12.55 21.52
N LYS A 71 -9.00 13.88 21.29
CA LYS A 71 -9.12 14.45 19.95
C LYS A 71 -7.98 14.00 19.04
N ASP A 72 -6.74 14.04 19.54
CA ASP A 72 -5.56 13.61 18.78
C ASP A 72 -5.62 12.12 18.45
N LEU A 73 -6.11 11.31 19.39
CA LEU A 73 -6.33 9.88 19.18
C LEU A 73 -7.40 9.62 18.11
N LEU A 74 -8.51 10.36 18.13
CA LEU A 74 -9.57 10.24 17.12
C LEU A 74 -9.05 10.60 15.72
N HIS A 75 -8.19 11.61 15.61
CA HIS A 75 -7.54 11.96 14.34
C HIS A 75 -6.56 10.90 13.84
N SER A 76 -6.09 9.97 14.69
CA SER A 76 -5.18 8.92 14.25
C SER A 76 -5.89 7.77 13.52
N ILE A 77 -7.20 7.59 13.72
CA ILE A 77 -7.99 6.50 13.11
C ILE A 77 -9.05 6.99 12.14
N ILE A 78 -9.60 8.19 12.36
CA ILE A 78 -10.66 8.75 11.51
C ILE A 78 -10.03 9.50 10.34
N ASN A 79 -10.23 8.99 9.13
CA ASN A 79 -9.84 9.69 7.90
C ASN A 79 -10.83 10.82 7.59
N ARG A 80 -12.13 10.50 7.63
CA ARG A 80 -13.19 11.42 7.21
C ARG A 80 -14.51 11.16 7.93
N ILE A 81 -15.22 12.23 8.26
CA ILE A 81 -16.60 12.16 8.73
C ILE A 81 -17.47 12.89 7.70
N THR A 82 -18.42 12.18 7.12
CA THR A 82 -19.41 12.74 6.19
C THR A 82 -20.67 13.06 6.96
N ILE A 83 -21.09 14.32 6.91
CA ILE A 83 -22.30 14.81 7.58
C ILE A 83 -23.36 15.04 6.52
N LYS A 84 -24.57 14.51 6.76
CA LYS A 84 -25.72 14.80 5.90
C LYS A 84 -26.04 16.28 5.99
N PHE A 85 -26.00 16.97 4.85
CA PHE A 85 -26.32 18.38 4.80
C PHE A 85 -27.81 18.61 5.07
N SER A 86 -28.12 19.43 6.08
CA SER A 86 -29.45 20.01 6.29
C SER A 86 -29.31 21.47 6.73
N ASN A 87 -30.29 22.28 6.31
CA ASN A 87 -30.45 23.67 6.71
C ASN A 87 -30.88 23.79 8.18
N ASN A 88 -31.45 22.73 8.76
CA ASN A 88 -31.77 22.64 10.17
C ASN A 88 -30.64 21.93 10.92
N ILE A 89 -30.01 22.60 11.88
CA ILE A 89 -28.89 22.04 12.66
C ILE A 89 -29.31 20.74 13.38
N LYS A 90 -30.57 20.62 13.80
CA LYS A 90 -31.10 19.42 14.47
C LYS A 90 -31.24 18.21 13.55
N GLU A 91 -31.24 18.43 12.23
CA GLU A 91 -31.34 17.37 11.22
C GLU A 91 -29.97 16.98 10.65
N ARG A 92 -28.90 17.68 11.03
CA ARG A 92 -27.54 17.30 10.66
C ARG A 92 -27.16 16.06 11.45
N CYS A 93 -27.05 14.94 10.77
CA CYS A 93 -26.58 13.69 11.33
C CYS A 93 -25.30 13.22 10.61
N ILE A 94 -24.49 12.44 11.32
CA ILE A 94 -23.36 11.74 10.73
C ILE A 94 -23.94 10.68 9.79
N GLU A 95 -23.55 10.75 8.52
CA GLU A 95 -23.95 9.79 7.51
C GLU A 95 -22.96 8.63 7.46
N ASN A 96 -21.67 8.95 7.39
CA ASN A 96 -20.59 7.96 7.28
C ASN A 96 -19.36 8.42 8.05
N ILE A 97 -18.62 7.45 8.61
CA ILE A 97 -17.27 7.65 9.16
C ILE A 97 -16.34 6.71 8.42
N GLU A 98 -15.33 7.28 7.76
CA GLU A 98 -14.28 6.55 7.07
C GLU A 98 -13.08 6.40 8.01
N LEU A 99 -12.66 5.16 8.23
CA LEU A 99 -11.54 4.83 9.10
C LEU A 99 -10.32 4.45 8.26
N PHE A 100 -9.15 4.82 8.74
CA PHE A 100 -7.87 4.46 8.15
C PHE A 100 -7.16 3.43 9.04
N PHE A 101 -6.79 2.30 8.43
CA PHE A 101 -5.98 1.26 9.07
C PHE A 101 -4.71 1.07 8.26
N ASP A 102 -3.56 1.46 8.82
CA ASP A 102 -2.28 1.16 8.20
C ASP A 102 -1.88 -0.28 8.53
N THR A 103 -1.96 -1.14 7.52
CA THR A 103 -1.65 -2.58 7.62
C THR A 103 -0.18 -2.89 7.42
N SER A 104 0.63 -1.87 7.08
CA SER A 104 2.08 -2.01 6.98
C SER A 104 2.76 -2.06 8.35
N LEU A 105 2.05 -1.62 9.41
CA LEU A 105 2.54 -1.63 10.78
C LEU A 105 2.19 -2.96 11.46
N PRO A 106 3.14 -3.61 12.16
CA PRO A 106 2.85 -4.79 12.95
C PRO A 106 1.80 -4.46 14.02
N ILE A 107 0.77 -5.31 14.12
CA ILE A 107 -0.46 -5.16 14.91
C ILE A 107 -0.23 -4.98 16.43
N ASN A 108 1.03 -5.06 16.88
CA ASN A 108 1.43 -4.63 18.21
C ASN A 108 1.50 -3.10 18.25
N LEU A 109 0.33 -2.47 18.35
CA LEU A 109 0.21 -1.11 18.89
C LEU A 109 0.61 -1.14 20.37
N VAL A 110 1.90 -1.27 20.65
CA VAL A 110 2.45 -0.98 21.97
C VAL A 110 2.21 0.52 22.20
N PRO A 111 1.51 0.93 23.27
CA PRO A 111 1.35 2.35 23.58
C PRO A 111 2.73 2.91 23.93
N ILE A 112 3.44 3.52 22.97
CA ILE A 112 4.65 4.28 23.27
C ILE A 112 4.23 5.69 23.70
N TYR A 113 3.47 5.78 24.79
CA TYR A 113 3.31 7.05 25.51
C TYR A 113 4.32 7.03 26.65
N GLY A 114 5.43 7.77 26.49
CA GLY A 114 6.23 8.19 27.64
C GLY A 114 7.75 8.00 27.62
N MET A 115 8.42 7.83 26.48
CA MET A 115 9.89 7.96 26.46
C MET A 115 10.29 9.36 25.99
N VAL A 116 10.26 10.30 26.95
CA VAL A 116 11.12 11.49 26.87
C VAL A 116 12.56 10.98 27.07
N PRO A 117 13.53 11.33 26.20
CA PRO A 117 14.93 10.99 26.44
C PRO A 117 15.39 11.65 27.75
N PRO A 118 16.10 10.95 28.64
CA PRO A 118 16.77 11.62 29.75
C PRO A 118 17.88 12.51 29.20
N ASP A 119 17.96 13.73 29.73
CA ASP A 119 19.05 14.70 29.47
C ASP A 119 20.44 14.12 29.74
#